data_AF-A0A2T1G7V9-F1
#
_entry.id   AF-A0A2T1G7V9-F1
#
_cell.length_a   1.000
_cell.length_b   1.000
_cell.length_c   1.000
_cell.angle_alpha   90.00
_cell.angle_beta   90.00
_cell.angle_gamma   90.00
#
_symmetry.space_group_name_H-M   'P 1'
#
loop_
_entity.id
_entity.type
_entity.pdbx_description
1 polymer ?
#
loop_
_entity_poly.entity_id
_entity_poly.type
_entity_poly.pdbx_seq_one_letter_code
_entity_poly.pdbx_strand_id
1 'polypeptide(L)' 'MPKVLEDLQNNLFVYIYTNDRTPAHVHIFKGRKNDANQMEIKINIGSEEAPPTLVYAHELIKKKDIVNALKLIA' A
#
# COMPACT_ATOMS: atom_id res chain seq x y z
N MET A 1 -8.60 -11.72 9.94
CA MET A 1 -8.38 -11.61 8.48
C MET A 1 -8.02 -10.16 8.17
N PRO A 2 -6.98 -9.87 7.37
CA PRO A 2 -6.71 -8.50 6.94
C PRO A 2 -7.91 -7.97 6.16
N LYS A 3 -8.29 -6.70 6.38
CA LYS A 3 -9.26 -6.03 5.52
C LYS A 3 -8.54 -5.74 4.20
N VAL A 4 -9.10 -6.22 3.10
CA VAL A 4 -8.56 -6.02 1.77
C VAL A 4 -9.44 -4.98 1.06
N LEU A 5 -8.84 -3.87 0.66
CA LEU A 5 -9.45 -2.96 -0.31
C LEU A 5 -8.81 -3.25 -1.67
N GLU A 6 -9.64 -3.44 -2.68
CA GLU A 6 -9.20 -3.81 -4.03
C GLU A 6 -9.52 -2.67 -5.00
N ASP A 7 -8.49 -2.15 -5.67
CA ASP A 7 -8.63 -1.32 -6.85
C ASP A 7 -8.28 -2.15 -8.08
N LEU A 8 -9.30 -2.77 -8.67
CA LEU A 8 -9.14 -3.62 -9.85
C LEU A 8 -8.76 -2.84 -11.12
N GLN A 9 -9.09 -1.54 -11.19
CA GLN A 9 -8.72 -0.71 -12.35
C GLN A 9 -7.22 -0.48 -12.41
N ASN A 10 -6.61 -0.24 -11.24
CA ASN A 10 -5.17 -0.10 -11.12
C ASN A 10 -4.47 -1.37 -10.65
N ASN A 11 -5.18 -2.49 -10.51
CA ASN A 11 -4.63 -3.77 -10.03
C ASN A 11 -3.87 -3.63 -8.70
N LEU A 12 -4.43 -2.87 -7.75
CA LEU A 12 -3.85 -2.64 -6.42
C LEU A 12 -4.66 -3.36 -5.34
N PHE A 13 -3.97 -4.07 -4.45
CA PHE A 13 -4.56 -4.78 -3.33
C PHE A 13 -3.97 -4.23 -2.04
N VAL A 14 -4.80 -3.57 -1.24
CA VAL A 14 -4.41 -2.94 0.03
C VAL A 14 -4.72 -3.88 1.17
N TYR A 15 -3.70 -4.29 1.92
CA TYR A 15 -3.82 -5.10 3.12
C TYR A 15 -3.55 -4.22 4.34
N ILE A 16 -4.58 -4.06 5.17
CA ILE A 16 -4.48 -3.33 6.43
C ILE A 16 -4.32 -4.35 7.56
N TYR A 17 -3.16 -4.32 8.21
CA TYR A 17 -2.88 -5.12 9.40
C TYR A 17 -3.06 -4.23 10.63
N THR A 18 -4.12 -4.47 11.39
CA THR A 18 -4.47 -3.67 12.59
C THR A 18 -3.51 -3.85 13.77
N ASN A 19 -2.52 -4.72 13.64
CA ASN A 19 -1.55 -5.06 14.68
C ASN A 19 -0.10 -4.91 14.19
N ASP A 20 0.10 -4.17 13.10
CA ASP A 20 1.44 -3.90 12.59
C ASP A 20 2.05 -2.71 13.35
N ARG A 21 3.37 -2.81 13.55
CA ARG A 21 4.20 -2.00 14.44
C ARG A 21 3.94 -0.51 14.28
N THR A 22 4.17 0.28 15.34
CA THR A 22 4.16 1.74 15.27
C THR A 22 5.35 2.26 14.45
N PRO A 23 5.16 3.15 13.46
CA PRO A 23 3.90 3.79 13.04
C PRO A 23 3.01 2.89 12.16
N ALA A 24 1.69 3.07 12.30
CA ALA A 24 0.70 2.31 11.54
C ALA A 24 0.91 2.48 10.02
N HIS A 25 0.92 1.36 9.31
CA HIS A 25 1.19 1.33 7.88
C HIS A 25 0.33 0.31 7.17
N VAL A 26 0.16 0.52 5.86
CA VAL A 26 -0.52 -0.39 4.95
C VAL A 26 0.46 -1.02 3.99
N HIS A 27 0.17 -2.27 3.64
CA HIS A 27 0.87 -3.00 2.60
C HIS A 27 0.01 -3.01 1.35
N ILE A 28 0.53 -2.52 0.24
CA ILE A 28 -0.18 -2.43 -1.03
C ILE A 28 0.58 -3.25 -2.06
N PHE A 29 -0.09 -4.16 -2.75
CA PHE A 29 0.51 -4.99 -3.78
C PHE A 29 -0.04 -4.64 -5.15
N LYS A 30 0.83 -4.51 -6.15
CA LYS A 30 0.45 -4.45 -7.56
C LYS A 30 0.31 -5.88 -8.08
N GLY A 31 -0.92 -6.36 -8.21
CA GLY A 31 -1.23 -7.78 -8.35
C GLY A 31 -1.43 -8.47 -7.00
N ARG A 32 -1.58 -9.80 -6.99
CA ARG A 32 -1.89 -10.53 -5.76
C ARG A 32 -0.62 -10.71 -4.92
N LYS A 33 -0.71 -10.47 -3.61
CA LYS A 33 0.23 -11.06 -2.65
C LYS A 33 0.19 -12.58 -2.88
N ASN A 34 1.27 -13.32 -3.03
CA ASN A 34 1.34 -14.73 -3.53
C ASN A 34 1.61 -14.88 -5.03
N ASP A 35 1.59 -13.81 -5.83
CA ASP A 35 2.29 -13.87 -7.12
C ASP A 35 3.80 -13.99 -6.89
N ALA A 36 4.51 -14.71 -7.77
CA ALA A 36 5.96 -14.92 -7.65
C ALA A 36 6.77 -13.62 -7.74
N ASN A 37 6.20 -12.57 -8.35
CA ASN A 37 6.80 -11.25 -8.53
C ASN A 37 6.08 -10.20 -7.68
N GLN A 38 6.01 -10.39 -6.37
CA GLN A 38 5.31 -9.45 -5.49
C GLN A 38 5.92 -8.06 -5.59
N MET A 39 5.13 -7.12 -6.09
CA MET A 39 5.48 -5.72 -6.16
C MET A 39 4.77 -4.99 -5.03
N GLU A 40 5.47 -4.79 -3.93
CA GLU A 40 4.95 -4.18 -2.71
C GLU A 40 5.23 -2.67 -2.63
N ILE A 41 4.26 -1.94 -2.10
CA ILE A 41 4.35 -0.54 -1.67
C ILE A 41 3.95 -0.49 -0.20
N LYS A 42 4.77 0.16 0.62
CA LYS A 42 4.51 0.38 2.03
C LYS A 42 4.25 1.87 2.27
N ILE A 43 3.10 2.18 2.84
CA ILE A 43 2.69 3.56 3.14
C ILE A 43 2.35 3.65 4.63
N ASN A 44 2.96 4.60 5.33
CA ASN A 44 2.49 5.01 6.65
C ASN A 44 1.17 5.75 6.47
N ILE A 45 0.14 5.39 7.23
CA ILE A 45 -1.20 5.99 7.11
C ILE A 45 -1.20 7.44 7.61
N GLY A 46 -0.22 7.81 8.43
CA GLY A 46 -0.16 9.14 9.04
C GLY A 46 -1.01 9.24 10.31
N SER A 47 -1.39 10.46 10.67
CA SER A 47 -2.25 10.81 11.81
C SER A 47 -3.14 12.02 11.44
N GLU A 48 -3.89 12.54 12.40
CA GLU A 48 -4.68 13.78 12.20
C GLU A 48 -3.78 14.99 11.88
N GLU A 49 -2.51 14.94 12.29
CA GLU A 49 -1.52 16.02 12.15
C GLU A 49 -0.48 15.77 11.04
N ALA A 50 -0.37 14.53 10.54
CA ALA A 50 0.64 14.14 9.57
C ALA A 50 0.03 13.33 8.41
N PRO A 51 0.28 13.71 7.15
CA PRO A 51 -0.30 12.99 6.01
C PRO A 51 0.33 11.60 5.82
N PRO A 52 -0.32 10.71 5.06
CA PRO A 52 0.27 9.46 4.64
C PRO A 52 1.60 9.67 3.90
N THR A 53 2.58 8.80 4.16
CA THR A 53 3.93 8.92 3.60
C THR A 53 4.41 7.58 3.05
N LEU A 54 5.08 7.63 1.90
CA LEU A 54 5.72 6.46 1.31
C LEU A 54 6.92 6.05 2.17
N VAL A 55 6.91 4.80 2.62
CA VAL A 55 8.03 4.19 3.36
C VAL A 55 8.94 3.43 2.40
N TYR A 56 8.33 2.66 1.51
CA TYR A 56 9.03 1.79 0.58
C TYR A 56 8.16 1.55 -0.66
N ALA A 57 8.80 1.41 -1.81
CA ALA A 57 8.18 0.86 -3.01
C ALA A 57 9.19 -0.05 -3.70
N HIS A 58 8.72 -1.19 -4.19
CA HIS A 58 9.51 -2.08 -5.02
C HIS A 58 10.02 -1.35 -6.27
N GLU A 59 11.28 -1.57 -6.65
CA GLU A 59 11.99 -0.81 -7.69
C GLU A 59 11.33 -0.87 -9.09
N LEU A 60 10.65 -1.98 -9.38
CA LEU A 60 9.92 -2.19 -10.64
C LEU A 60 8.55 -1.48 -10.68
N ILE A 61 8.10 -0.89 -9.57
CA ILE A 61 6.81 -0.18 -9.53
C ILE A 61 6.96 1.18 -10.19
N LYS A 62 6.07 1.46 -11.14
CA LYS A 62 6.06 2.75 -11.84
C LYS A 62 5.60 3.85 -10.89
N LYS A 63 6.21 5.03 -11.01
CA LYS A 63 5.83 6.23 -10.24
C LYS A 63 4.32 6.54 -10.27
N LYS A 64 3.65 6.30 -11.41
CA LYS A 64 2.19 6.46 -11.53
C LYS A 64 1.43 5.57 -10.54
N ASP A 65 1.85 4.32 -10.38
CA ASP A 65 1.21 3.37 -9.48
C ASP A 65 1.43 3.75 -8.01
N ILE A 66 2.62 4.27 -7.67
CA ILE A 66 2.93 4.82 -6.34
C ILE A 66 2.01 6.00 -6.00
N VAL A 67 1.80 6.91 -6.96
CA VAL A 67 0.88 8.05 -6.79
C VAL A 67 -0.56 7.57 -6.61
N ASN A 68 -0.99 6.58 -7.39
CA ASN A 68 -2.32 6.00 -7.24
C ASN A 68 -2.50 5.33 -5.87
N ALA A 69 -1.48 4.62 -5.39
CA ALA A 69 -1.47 4.01 -4.08
C ALA A 69 -1.58 5.06 -2.95
N LEU A 70 -0.83 6.17 -3.03
CA LEU A 70 -0.94 7.28 -2.06
C LEU A 70 -2.34 7.91 -2.07
N LYS A 71 -2.93 8.13 -3.25
CA LYS A 71 -4.30 8.67 -3.39
C LYS A 71 -5.39 7.73 -2.87
N LEU A 72 -5.10 6.43 -2.79
CA LEU A 72 -6.05 5.45 -2.26
C LEU A 72 -6.08 5.44 -0.73
N ILE A 73 -5.01 5.94 -0.10
CA ILE A 73 -4.85 5.97 1.37
C ILE A 73 -5.16 7.36 1.96
N ALA A 74 -4.89 8.44 1.22
CA ALA A 74 -5.21 9.82 1.59
C ALA A 74 -6.70 10.14 1.38
#